data_AF-A0A969LPM7-F1
#
_entry.id   AF-A0A969LPM7-F1
#
_cell.length_a   1.000
_cell.length_b   1.000
_cell.length_c   1.000
_cell.angle_alpha   90.00
_cell.angle_beta   90.00
_cell.angle_gamma   90.00
#
_symmetry.space_group_name_H-M   'P 1'
#
loop_
_entity.id
_entity.type
_entity.pdbx_description
1 polymer ?
#
loop_
_entity_poly.entity_id
_entity_poly.type
_entity_poly.pdbx_seq_one_letter_code
_entity_poly.pdbx_strand_id
1 'polypeptide(L)' 'MAEGLSNQEIAGVLFLSESTIKTHVSNILFKLDAKRRTQAIQAAKQLKIVP' A
#
# COMPACT_ATOMS: atom_id res chain seq x y z
N MET A 1 1.03 3.62 -3.67
CA MET A 1 0.69 2.21 -4.02
C MET A 1 -0.23 2.08 -5.21
N ALA A 2 -1.32 2.86 -5.22
CA ALA A 2 -2.27 2.93 -6.33
C ALA A 2 -1.61 3.36 -7.65
N GLU A 3 -0.54 4.16 -7.57
CA GLU A 3 0.27 4.61 -8.71
C GLU A 3 1.32 3.58 -9.19
N GLY A 4 1.28 2.33 -8.71
CA GLY A 4 2.20 1.28 -9.19
C GLY A 4 3.62 1.30 -8.60
N LEU A 5 4.01 2.33 -7.85
CA LEU A 5 5.34 2.45 -7.24
C LEU A 5 5.75 1.26 -6.37
N SER A 6 6.97 0.78 -6.51
CA SER A 6 7.60 -0.20 -5.62
C SER A 6 7.77 0.33 -4.19
N ASN A 7 8.01 -0.56 -3.23
CA ASN A 7 8.24 -0.14 -1.83
C ASN A 7 9.50 0.71 -1.70
N GLN A 8 10.52 0.49 -2.54
CA GLN A 8 11.75 1.27 -2.55
C GLN A 8 11.49 2.69 -3.10
N GLU A 9 10.70 2.83 -4.15
CA GLU A 9 10.33 4.15 -4.69
C GLU A 9 9.48 4.94 -3.68
N ILE A 10 8.51 4.29 -3.04
CA ILE A 10 7.70 4.89 -1.97
C ILE A 10 8.60 5.33 -0.80
N ALA A 11 9.56 4.50 -0.41
CA ALA A 11 10.52 4.81 0.64
C ALA A 11 11.36 6.05 0.29
N GLY A 12 11.84 6.14 -0.96
CA GLY A 12 12.57 7.31 -1.45
C GLY A 12 11.75 8.59 -1.45
N VAL A 13 10.49 8.55 -1.92
CA VAL A 13 9.59 9.71 -1.93
C VAL A 13 9.26 10.20 -0.51
N LEU A 14 9.12 9.27 0.44
CA LEU A 14 8.74 9.59 1.82
C LEU A 14 9.95 9.79 2.75
N PHE A 15 11.19 9.67 2.26
CA PHE A 15 12.42 9.70 3.06
C PHE A 15 12.40 8.69 4.23
N LEU A 16 11.81 7.51 4.01
CA LEU A 16 11.70 6.43 4.98
C LEU A 16 12.50 5.21 4.53
N SER A 17 12.69 4.26 5.45
CA SER A 17 13.29 2.97 5.09
C SER A 17 12.29 2.07 4.35
N GLU A 18 12.79 1.21 3.47
CA GLU A 18 11.96 0.24 2.75
C GLU A 18 11.25 -0.73 3.72
N SER A 19 11.87 -1.07 4.86
CA SER A 19 11.28 -1.93 5.89
C SER A 19 10.10 -1.25 6.60
N THR A 20 10.19 0.06 6.85
CA THR A 20 9.05 0.86 7.35
C THR A 20 7.88 0.78 6.38
N ILE A 21 8.13 0.94 5.07
CA ILE A 21 7.09 0.83 4.05
C ILE A 21 6.49 -0.58 4.02
N LYS A 22 7.32 -1.64 4.07
CA LYS A 22 6.83 -3.04 4.16
C LYS A 22 5.86 -3.23 5.32
N THR A 23 6.15 -2.69 6.49
CA THR A 23 5.26 -2.75 7.66
C THR A 23 3.93 -2.04 7.39
N HIS A 24 3.97 -0.84 6.79
CA HIS A 24 2.74 -0.15 6.40
C HIS A 24 1.92 -0.93 5.37
N VAL A 25 2.58 -1.57 4.37
CA VAL A 25 1.91 -2.43 3.38
C VAL A 25 1.17 -3.56 4.06
N SER A 26 1.84 -4.31 4.93
CA SER A 26 1.26 -5.44 5.66
C SER A 26 0.06 -5.00 6.50
N ASN A 27 0.15 -3.86 7.16
CA ASN A 27 -0.95 -3.31 7.94
C ASN A 27 -2.14 -2.88 7.08
N ILE A 28 -1.91 -2.29 5.90
CA ILE A 28 -2.97 -1.93 4.96
C ILE A 28 -3.67 -3.20 4.44
N LEU A 29 -2.90 -4.21 4.04
CA LEU A 29 -3.42 -5.50 3.60
C LEU A 29 -4.31 -6.13 4.68
N PHE A 30 -3.85 -6.14 5.93
CA PHE A 30 -4.62 -6.65 7.06
C PHE A 30 -5.90 -5.86 7.30
N LYS A 31 -5.83 -4.52 7.32
CA LYS A 31 -6.99 -3.65 7.56
C LYS A 31 -8.05 -3.73 6.46
N LEU A 32 -7.65 -4.04 5.24
CA LEU A 32 -8.55 -4.18 4.09
C LEU A 32 -8.94 -5.62 3.80
N ASP A 33 -8.60 -6.56 4.69
CA ASP A 33 -8.79 -8.01 4.52
C ASP A 33 -8.32 -8.53 3.15
N ALA A 34 -7.17 -8.03 2.70
CA ALA A 34 -6.62 -8.29 1.38
C ALA A 34 -5.34 -9.12 1.48
N LYS A 35 -5.22 -10.18 0.67
CA LYS A 35 -4.01 -11.02 0.61
C LYS A 35 -2.96 -10.47 -0.35
N ARG A 36 -3.39 -9.69 -1.35
CA ARG A 36 -2.53 -9.14 -2.39
C ARG A 36 -2.75 -7.64 -2.54
N ARG A 37 -1.70 -6.94 -2.94
CA ARG A 37 -1.70 -5.50 -3.18
C ARG A 37 -2.80 -5.06 -4.16
N THR A 38 -3.01 -5.79 -5.24
CA THR A 38 -4.07 -5.49 -6.22
C THR A 38 -5.47 -5.59 -5.59
N GLN A 39 -5.70 -6.58 -4.72
CA GLN A 39 -6.96 -6.73 -3.99
C GLN A 39 -7.17 -5.56 -3.04
N ALA A 40 -6.13 -5.14 -2.32
CA ALA A 40 -6.20 -3.98 -1.43
C ALA A 40 -6.52 -2.68 -2.19
N ILE A 41 -5.95 -2.48 -3.39
CA ILE A 41 -6.29 -1.33 -4.24
C ILE A 41 -7.76 -1.38 -4.67
N GLN A 42 -8.27 -2.56 -5.08
CA GLN A 42 -9.68 -2.72 -5.45
C GLN A 42 -10.61 -2.47 -4.26
N ALA A 43 -10.31 -3.01 -3.08
CA ALA A 43 -11.07 -2.79 -1.86
C ALA A 43 -11.07 -1.30 -1.46
N ALA A 44 -9.90 -0.64 -1.51
CA ALA A 44 -9.78 0.78 -1.22
C ALA A 44 -10.58 1.65 -2.21
N LYS A 45 -10.66 1.27 -3.49
CA LYS A 45 -11.52 1.95 -4.48
C LYS A 45 -13.00 1.80 -4.19
N GLN A 46 -13.45 0.59 -3.84
CA GLN A 46 -14.85 0.33 -3.45
C GLN A 46 -15.25 1.15 -2.22
N LEU A 47 -14.33 1.30 -1.26
CA LEU A 47 -14.50 2.10 -0.05
C LEU A 47 -14.27 3.61 -0.27
N LYS A 48 -13.94 4.06 -1.49
CA LYS A 48 -13.63 5.46 -1.82
C LYS A 48 -12.48 6.08 -0.99
N ILE A 49 -11.54 5.25 -0.52
CA ILE A 49 -10.34 5.68 0.21
C ILE A 49 -9.30 6.23 -0.77
N VAL A 50 -9.26 5.66 -1.98
CA VAL A 50 -8.41 6.10 -3.09
C VAL A 50 -9.27 6.36 -4.32
N PRO A 51 -8.89 7.33 -5.17
CA PRO A 51 -9.60 7.62 -6.41
C PRO A 51 -9.53 6.48 -7.44
#